data_AF-A0A0Q3QRV0-F1
#
_entry.id   AF-A0A0Q3QRV0-F1
#
_cell.length_a   1.000
_cell.length_b   1.000
_cell.length_c   1.000
_cell.angle_alpha   90.00
_cell.angle_beta   90.00
_cell.angle_gamma   90.00
#
_symmetry.space_group_name_H-M   'P 1'
#
loop_
_entity.id
_entity.type
_entity.pdbx_description
1 polymer ?
#
loop_
_entity_poly.entity_id
_entity_poly.type
_entity_poly.pdbx_seq_one_letter_code
_entity_poly.pdbx_strand_id
1 'polypeptide(L)'
;MDYIFLLLGSMIVITCFYFIVSPFFNKGEENYSNSGVRETEMPVEMIYAAVNELEMDFLMKKLTQDDFERMKKQYHTLAASYLKSETKQNRIQPKGNRDMDIVDREILKELNKIRKQKKG
;
A
#
# COMPACT_ATOMS: atom_id res chain seq x y z
N MET A 1 56.00 -12.73 12.43
CA MET A 1 55.18 -11.61 11.91
C MET A 1 54.24 -12.07 10.80
N ASP A 2 54.68 -12.97 9.92
CA ASP A 2 53.86 -13.47 8.79
C ASP A 2 52.59 -14.20 9.22
N TYR A 3 52.65 -14.98 10.30
CA TYR A 3 51.46 -15.65 10.86
C TYR A 3 50.39 -14.67 11.35
N ILE A 4 50.80 -13.47 11.80
CA ILE A 4 49.89 -12.42 12.25
C ILE A 4 49.18 -11.81 11.03
N PHE A 5 49.92 -11.54 9.96
CA PHE A 5 49.33 -11.08 8.69
C PHE A 5 48.41 -12.13 8.06
N LEU A 6 48.77 -13.41 8.15
CA LEU A 6 47.95 -14.51 7.64
C LEU A 6 46.64 -14.64 8.42
N LEU A 7 46.69 -14.55 9.75
CA LEU A 7 45.49 -14.55 10.60
C LEU A 7 44.59 -13.33 10.36
N LEU A 8 45.19 -12.15 10.22
CA LEU A 8 44.44 -10.92 9.97
C LEU A 8 43.77 -10.94 8.59
N GLY A 9 44.51 -11.39 7.56
CA GLY A 9 43.98 -11.58 6.22
C GLY A 9 42.85 -12.61 6.19
N SER A 10 42.99 -13.75 6.87
CA SER A 10 41.93 -14.75 6.91
C SER A 10 40.67 -14.24 7.61
N MET A 11 40.81 -13.48 8.70
CA MET A 11 39.68 -12.87 9.41
C MET A 11 38.88 -11.92 8.51
N ILE A 12 39.57 -11.09 7.73
CA ILE A 12 38.93 -10.17 6.78
C ILE A 12 38.17 -10.94 5.71
N VAL A 13 38.80 -11.96 5.10
CA VAL A 13 38.17 -12.78 4.05
C VAL A 13 36.93 -13.51 4.58
N ILE A 14 37.01 -14.09 5.78
CA ILE A 14 35.87 -14.77 6.43
C ILE A 14 34.73 -13.77 6.70
N THR A 15 35.05 -12.56 7.16
CA THR A 15 34.05 -11.52 7.46
C THR A 15 33.35 -11.04 6.18
N CYS A 16 34.11 -10.80 5.10
CA CYS A 16 33.54 -10.44 3.80
C CYS A 16 32.64 -11.55 3.25
N PHE A 17 33.11 -12.80 3.33
CA PHE A 17 32.32 -13.96 2.89
C PHE A 17 31.05 -14.12 3.72
N TYR A 18 31.13 -13.91 5.04
CA TYR A 18 29.97 -13.91 5.93
C TYR A 18 28.95 -12.85 5.52
N PHE A 19 29.33 -11.62 5.19
CA PHE A 19 28.37 -10.61 4.75
C PHE A 19 27.72 -10.94 3.40
N ILE A 20 28.43 -11.60 2.50
CA ILE A 20 27.88 -12.03 1.22
C ILE A 20 26.87 -13.17 1.42
N VAL A 21 27.18 -14.10 2.33
CA VAL A 21 26.40 -15.33 2.54
C VAL A 21 25.24 -15.14 3.53
N SER A 22 25.42 -14.27 4.53
CA SER A 22 24.42 -13.92 5.56
C SER A 22 23.02 -13.63 5.01
N PRO A 23 22.83 -12.78 3.97
CA PRO A 23 21.49 -12.49 3.46
C PRO A 23 20.79 -13.69 2.82
N PHE A 24 21.54 -14.73 2.41
CA PHE A 24 20.95 -15.95 1.83
C PHE A 24 20.42 -16.92 2.88
N PHE A 25 20.98 -16.91 4.10
CA PHE A 25 20.57 -17.77 5.21
C PHE A 25 19.64 -17.07 6.21
N ASN A 26 19.62 -15.73 6.21
CA ASN A 26 18.75 -14.96 7.10
C ASN A 26 17.31 -14.81 6.57
N LYS A 27 16.68 -15.94 6.20
CA LYS A 27 15.25 -16.01 5.82
C LYS A 27 14.30 -16.03 7.04
N GLY A 28 14.80 -15.71 8.24
CA GLY A 28 14.15 -16.13 9.48
C GLY A 28 13.88 -15.05 10.53
N GLU A 29 14.63 -13.95 10.60
CA GLU A 29 14.38 -12.92 11.60
C GLU A 29 14.69 -11.54 11.04
N GLU A 30 13.78 -11.06 10.18
CA GLU A 30 13.53 -9.64 10.05
C GLU A 30 12.84 -9.13 11.33
N ASN A 31 13.59 -9.11 12.44
CA ASN A 31 13.33 -8.15 13.52
C ASN A 31 13.87 -6.77 13.08
N TYR A 32 13.53 -6.36 11.85
CA TYR A 32 13.35 -4.96 11.59
C TYR A 32 12.08 -4.59 12.33
N SER A 33 12.21 -3.71 13.32
CA SER A 33 11.15 -2.84 13.77
C SER A 33 10.73 -1.92 12.62
N ASN A 34 10.23 -2.52 11.54
CA ASN A 34 9.52 -1.88 10.47
C ASN A 34 8.09 -2.40 10.59
N SER A 35 7.27 -1.57 11.21
CA SER A 35 5.82 -1.73 11.26
C SER A 35 5.28 -2.20 9.91
N GLY A 36 4.97 -3.49 9.81
CA GLY A 36 4.00 -4.05 8.91
C GLY A 36 4.07 -3.60 7.45
N VAL A 37 5.10 -3.99 6.71
CA VAL A 37 4.89 -4.32 5.29
C VAL A 37 4.35 -5.75 5.24
N ARG A 38 3.15 -5.93 5.79
CA ARG A 38 2.17 -6.80 5.14
C ARG A 38 2.10 -6.30 3.71
N GLU A 39 1.90 -7.16 2.72
CA GLU A 39 1.38 -6.74 1.41
C GLU A 39 0.24 -5.76 1.71
N THR A 40 0.55 -4.46 1.65
CA THR A 40 -0.29 -3.47 2.31
C THR A 40 -1.38 -3.28 1.30
N GLU A 41 -2.53 -3.89 1.57
CA GLU A 41 -3.78 -3.58 0.90
C GLU A 41 -3.75 -2.09 0.61
N MET A 42 -3.64 -1.74 -0.68
CA MET A 42 -3.46 -0.37 -1.08
C MET A 42 -4.72 0.34 -0.56
N PRO A 43 -4.62 1.17 0.51
CA PRO A 43 -5.80 1.69 1.16
C PRO A 43 -6.51 2.50 0.10
N VAL A 44 -7.85 2.38 0.07
CA VAL A 44 -8.67 2.96 -0.99
C VAL A 44 -8.37 4.46 -1.17
N GLU A 45 -7.95 5.13 -0.10
CA GLU A 45 -7.42 6.50 -0.09
C GLU A 45 -6.21 6.72 -1.02
N MET A 46 -5.22 5.82 -1.05
CA MET A 46 -4.08 5.92 -1.98
C MET A 46 -4.54 5.79 -3.44
N ILE A 47 -5.55 4.95 -3.71
CA ILE A 47 -6.12 4.82 -5.05
C ILE A 47 -6.83 6.12 -5.47
N TYR A 48 -7.56 6.77 -4.57
CA TYR A 48 -8.18 8.06 -4.85
C TYR A 48 -7.16 9.19 -5.01
N ALA A 49 -6.07 9.20 -4.24
CA ALA A 49 -4.97 10.14 -4.41
C ALA A 49 -4.31 9.99 -5.81
N ALA A 50 -4.08 8.75 -6.25
CA ALA A 50 -3.55 8.47 -7.59
C ALA A 50 -4.49 8.95 -8.71
N VAL A 51 -5.81 8.79 -8.55
CA VAL A 51 -6.79 9.31 -9.51
C VAL A 51 -6.77 10.85 -9.54
N ASN A 52 -6.61 11.50 -8.40
CA ASN A 52 -6.54 12.96 -8.34
C ASN A 52 -5.27 13.50 -9.02
N GLU A 53 -4.12 12.84 -8.84
CA GLU A 53 -2.89 13.18 -9.57
C GLU A 53 -3.06 12.97 -11.08
N LEU A 54 -3.68 11.87 -11.48
CA LEU A 54 -4.02 11.58 -12.88
C LEU A 54 -4.93 12.66 -13.50
N GLU A 55 -5.89 13.18 -12.74
CA GLU A 55 -6.75 14.30 -13.16
C GLU A 55 -5.95 15.58 -13.34
N MET A 56 -5.01 15.87 -12.45
CA MET A 56 -4.11 17.03 -12.59
C MET A 56 -3.22 16.90 -13.83
N ASP A 57 -2.69 15.72 -14.12
CA ASP A 57 -1.88 15.48 -15.31
C ASP A 57 -2.67 15.62 -16.62
N PHE A 58 -3.94 15.19 -16.63
CA PHE A 58 -4.83 15.45 -17.74
C PHE A 58 -5.13 16.95 -17.93
N LEU A 59 -5.42 17.67 -16.84
CA LEU A 59 -5.63 19.13 -16.88
C LEU A 59 -4.39 19.89 -17.37
N MET A 60 -3.20 19.38 -17.03
CA MET A 60 -1.92 19.89 -17.53
C MET A 60 -1.58 19.46 -18.96
N LYS A 61 -2.48 18.75 -19.66
CA LYS A 61 -2.29 18.23 -21.02
C LYS A 61 -1.07 17.32 -21.17
N LYS A 62 -0.64 16.66 -20.08
CA LYS A 62 0.40 15.61 -20.13
C LYS A 62 -0.15 14.29 -20.65
N LEU A 63 -1.48 14.13 -20.65
CA LEU A 63 -2.17 12.90 -21.01
C LEU A 63 -3.26 13.18 -22.04
N THR A 64 -3.46 12.24 -22.97
CA THR A 64 -4.57 12.28 -23.91
C THR A 64 -5.88 11.91 -23.20
N GLN A 65 -7.02 12.31 -23.76
CA GLN A 65 -8.33 11.97 -23.18
C GLN A 65 -8.54 10.46 -23.12
N ASP A 66 -8.16 9.73 -24.17
CA ASP A 66 -8.33 8.28 -24.25
C ASP A 66 -7.50 7.54 -23.18
N ASP A 67 -6.27 8.01 -22.95
CA ASP A 67 -5.40 7.42 -21.92
C ASP A 67 -5.90 7.75 -20.51
N PHE A 68 -6.37 8.98 -20.28
CA PHE A 68 -6.98 9.41 -19.03
C PHE A 68 -8.20 8.54 -18.67
N GLU A 69 -9.14 8.40 -19.60
CA GLU A 69 -10.36 7.61 -19.39
C GLU A 69 -10.05 6.14 -19.12
N ARG A 70 -9.08 5.56 -19.86
CA ARG A 70 -8.62 4.19 -19.66
C ARG A 70 -8.03 3.99 -18.26
N MET A 71 -7.09 4.84 -17.86
CA MET A 71 -6.42 4.73 -16.55
C MET A 71 -7.41 4.98 -15.41
N LYS A 72 -8.26 5.99 -15.51
CA LYS A 72 -9.30 6.29 -14.50
C LYS A 72 -10.23 5.09 -14.28
N LYS A 73 -10.64 4.41 -15.36
CA LYS A 73 -11.46 3.19 -15.26
C LYS A 73 -10.73 2.04 -14.55
N GLN A 74 -9.43 1.87 -14.81
CA GLN A 74 -8.62 0.85 -14.15
C GLN A 74 -8.51 1.10 -12.64
N TYR A 75 -8.21 2.34 -12.22
CA TYR A 75 -8.15 2.70 -10.81
C TYR A 75 -9.50 2.55 -10.09
N HIS A 76 -10.62 2.91 -10.72
CA HIS A 76 -11.93 2.68 -10.13
C HIS A 76 -12.28 1.19 -9.99
N THR A 77 -11.89 0.36 -10.96
CA THR A 77 -12.07 -1.09 -10.88
C THR A 77 -11.22 -1.67 -9.75
N LEU A 78 -9.99 -1.17 -9.59
CA LEU A 78 -9.09 -1.53 -8.51
C LEU A 78 -9.69 -1.16 -7.15
N ALA A 79 -10.17 0.07 -6.96
CA ALA A 79 -10.85 0.51 -5.73
C ALA A 79 -12.07 -0.36 -5.39
N ALA A 80 -12.88 -0.72 -6.40
CA ALA A 80 -14.03 -1.60 -6.20
C ALA A 80 -13.63 -3.02 -5.74
N SER A 81 -12.48 -3.52 -6.18
CA SER A 81 -11.96 -4.82 -5.75
C SER A 81 -11.54 -4.82 -4.27
N TYR A 82 -10.92 -3.73 -3.79
CA TYR A 82 -10.52 -3.56 -2.40
C TYR A 82 -11.71 -3.35 -1.45
N LEU A 83 -12.73 -2.58 -1.85
CA LEU A 83 -13.95 -2.43 -1.04
C LEU A 83 -14.69 -3.77 -0.85
N LYS A 84 -14.62 -4.66 -1.86
CA LYS A 84 -15.23 -5.99 -1.82
C LYS A 84 -14.45 -6.97 -0.94
N SER A 85 -13.13 -6.82 -0.81
CA SER A 85 -12.31 -7.62 0.12
C SER A 85 -12.54 -7.19 1.57
N GLU A 86 -12.56 -5.89 1.86
CA GLU A 86 -12.82 -5.37 3.21
C GLU A 86 -14.20 -5.79 3.75
N THR A 87 -15.23 -5.79 2.89
CA THR A 87 -16.60 -6.23 3.28
C THR A 87 -16.64 -7.70 3.70
N LYS A 88 -15.76 -8.56 3.16
CA LYS A 88 -15.68 -9.98 3.54
C LYS A 88 -14.92 -10.18 4.84
N GLN A 89 -13.88 -9.38 5.08
CA GLN A 89 -13.04 -9.45 6.29
C GLN A 89 -13.75 -8.89 7.53
N ASN A 90 -14.62 -7.88 7.36
CA ASN A 90 -15.44 -7.31 8.44
C ASN A 90 -16.58 -8.23 8.93
N ARG A 91 -16.83 -9.38 8.30
CA ARG A 91 -17.79 -10.37 8.85
C ARG A 91 -17.23 -11.25 9.96
N ILE A 92 -15.92 -11.15 10.25
CA ILE A 92 -15.22 -12.05 11.20
C ILE A 92 -14.74 -11.32 12.47
N GLN A 93 -14.78 -9.98 12.54
CA GLN A 93 -14.30 -9.25 13.73
C GLN A 93 -15.44 -8.62 14.54
N PRO A 94 -15.52 -8.85 15.87
CA PRO A 94 -16.52 -8.23 16.71
C PRO A 94 -16.13 -6.79 17.07
N LYS A 95 -17.08 -5.87 16.84
CA LYS A 95 -17.30 -4.56 17.48
C LYS A 95 -16.09 -3.86 18.11
N GLY A 96 -15.65 -2.78 17.47
CA GLY A 96 -14.80 -1.78 18.15
C GLY A 96 -14.55 -0.50 17.35
N ASN A 97 -15.56 0.36 17.20
CA ASN A 97 -15.45 1.81 17.49
C ASN A 97 -16.79 2.50 17.20
N ARG A 98 -17.51 2.98 18.24
CA ARG A 98 -18.82 3.64 18.05
C ARG A 98 -18.72 4.98 17.31
N ASP A 99 -17.56 5.64 17.36
CA ASP A 99 -17.39 6.96 16.75
C ASP A 99 -17.19 6.90 15.23
N MET A 100 -16.49 5.88 14.71
CA MET A 100 -16.39 5.66 13.25
C MET A 100 -17.76 5.38 12.61
N ASP A 101 -18.61 4.62 13.31
CA ASP A 101 -19.96 4.28 12.83
C ASP A 101 -20.87 5.53 12.73
N ILE A 102 -20.63 6.56 13.55
CA ILE A 102 -21.35 7.84 13.48
C ILE A 102 -20.92 8.64 12.24
N VAL A 103 -19.60 8.74 12.01
CA VAL A 103 -19.02 9.47 10.87
C VAL A 103 -19.45 8.81 9.55
N ASP A 104 -19.35 7.49 9.44
CA ASP A 104 -19.76 6.74 8.25
C ASP A 104 -21.25 6.94 7.94
N ARG A 105 -22.08 6.95 8.98
CA ARG A 105 -23.53 7.18 8.84
C ARG A 105 -23.85 8.58 8.34
N GLU A 106 -23.09 9.59 8.76
CA GLU A 106 -23.26 10.97 8.30
C GLU A 106 -22.84 11.11 6.82
N ILE A 107 -21.70 10.54 6.44
CA ILE A 107 -21.22 10.49 5.04
C ILE A 107 -22.26 9.81 4.13
N LEU A 108 -22.80 8.67 4.54
CA LEU A 108 -23.85 7.93 3.80
C LEU A 108 -25.13 8.77 3.62
N LYS A 109 -25.47 9.61 4.59
CA LYS A 109 -26.65 10.48 4.52
C LYS A 109 -26.46 11.59 3.49
N GLU A 110 -25.28 12.19 3.44
CA GLU A 110 -24.95 13.24 2.46
C GLU A 110 -24.84 12.69 1.04
N LEU A 111 -24.16 11.57 0.84
CA LEU A 111 -24.06 10.90 -0.46
C LEU A 111 -25.44 10.57 -1.05
N ASN A 112 -26.39 10.13 -0.21
CA ASN A 112 -27.76 9.86 -0.64
C ASN A 112 -28.53 11.12 -1.02
N LYS A 113 -28.30 12.26 -0.35
CA LYS A 113 -28.90 13.54 -0.75
C LYS A 113 -28.42 13.95 -2.14
N ILE A 114 -27.12 13.89 -2.39
CA ILE A 114 -26.51 14.23 -3.69
C ILE A 114 -27.06 13.31 -4.79
N ARG A 115 -27.16 12.00 -4.53
CA ARG A 115 -27.71 11.04 -5.49
C ARG A 115 -29.18 11.29 -5.83
N LYS A 116 -29.99 11.75 -4.87
CA LYS A 116 -31.39 12.13 -5.10
C LYS A 116 -31.52 13.41 -5.90
N GLN A 117 -30.64 14.39 -5.68
CA GLN A 117 -30.61 15.64 -6.45
C GLN A 117 -30.15 15.45 -7.90
N LYS A 118 -29.34 14.43 -8.20
CA LYS A 118 -28.90 14.12 -9.57
C LYS A 118 -29.92 13.30 -10.39
N LYS A 119 -30.98 12.80 -9.76
CA LYS A 119 -32.05 12.00 -10.41
C LYS A 119 -33.38 12.76 -10.57
N GLY A 120 -33.45 14.01 -10.13
CA GLY A 120 -34.52 14.97 -10.47
C GLY A 120 -33.98 15.98 -11.45
#